data_AF-A0A2A7HU94-F1
#
_entry.id   AF-A0A2A7HU94-F1
#
_cell.length_a   1.000
_cell.length_b   1.000
_cell.length_c   1.000
_cell.angle_alpha   90.00
_cell.angle_beta   90.00
_cell.angle_gamma   90.00
#
_symmetry.space_group_name_H-M   'P 1'
#
loop_
_entity.id
_entity.type
_entity.pdbx_description
1 polymer ?
#
loop_
_entity_poly.entity_id
_entity_poly.type
_entity_poly.pdbx_seq_one_letter_code
_entity_poly.pdbx_strand_id
1 'polypeptide(L)'
;MLEEEKHRKEFLLKMYEQLCIENNRNIGFVVQSVSVIIGAFAILSLTEKKIIDMDIASILIILICTWFLRLILDSNYWYNRNLAMISNIEREFLLSSDLKDIHYYFAKPRAANSMLTNYRAQIWLGSGIAIIILLYHFLTRVLPGINEPWSNFEIQRCVPYIVTLVCICTLLKMQKKQKKKYEEFISQSPGKQQDFRGNDFDISQINYGAGHPVD
;
A
#
# COMPACT_ATOMS: atom_id res chain seq x y z
N MET A 1 26.98 16.42 28.45
CA MET A 1 27.41 16.46 27.03
C MET A 1 27.82 15.09 26.47
N LEU A 2 28.97 14.48 26.85
CA LEU A 2 29.38 13.18 26.25
C LEU A 2 28.41 12.03 26.57
N GLU A 3 27.85 12.00 27.77
CA GLU A 3 26.89 10.97 28.19
C GLU A 3 25.52 11.11 27.52
N GLU A 4 25.03 12.34 27.38
CA GLU A 4 23.78 12.65 26.66
C GLU A 4 23.88 12.30 25.17
N GLU A 5 25.03 12.58 24.54
CA GLU A 5 25.28 12.19 23.16
C GLU A 5 25.26 10.67 22.99
N LYS A 6 25.89 9.94 23.93
CA LYS A 6 25.88 8.47 23.95
C LYS A 6 24.45 7.93 24.08
N HIS A 7 23.65 8.46 25.02
CA HIS A 7 22.25 8.07 25.20
C HIS A 7 21.40 8.36 23.96
N ARG A 8 21.59 9.52 23.33
CA ARG A 8 20.91 9.86 22.07
C ARG A 8 21.26 8.87 20.96
N LYS A 9 22.55 8.54 20.78
CA LYS A 9 22.97 7.57 19.75
C LYS A 9 22.36 6.20 19.98
N GLU A 10 22.39 5.72 21.22
CA GLU A 10 21.79 4.43 21.58
C GLU A 10 20.27 4.42 21.31
N PHE A 11 19.58 5.49 21.67
CA PHE A 11 18.14 5.64 21.39
C PHE A 11 17.86 5.59 19.89
N LEU A 12 18.62 6.32 19.07
CA LEU A 12 18.44 6.35 17.62
C LEU A 12 18.73 4.99 16.96
N LEU A 13 19.73 4.26 17.44
CA LEU A 13 20.02 2.90 16.96
C LEU A 13 18.90 1.92 17.30
N LYS A 14 18.37 1.97 18.53
CA LYS A 14 17.20 1.15 18.92
C LYS A 14 15.96 1.51 18.10
N MET A 15 15.74 2.79 17.83
CA MET A 15 14.66 3.25 16.94
C MET A 15 14.85 2.74 15.51
N TYR A 16 16.07 2.81 14.97
CA TYR A 16 16.40 2.29 13.64
C TYR A 16 16.09 0.79 13.54
N GLU A 17 16.55 0.00 14.50
CA GLU A 17 16.29 -1.44 14.56
C GLU A 17 14.79 -1.73 14.58
N GLN A 18 14.04 -1.04 15.44
CA GLN A 18 12.59 -1.20 15.53
C GLN A 18 11.88 -0.84 14.22
N LEU A 19 12.29 0.22 13.53
CA LEU A 19 11.72 0.61 12.23
C LEU A 19 12.00 -0.42 11.13
N CYS A 20 13.21 -1.02 11.12
CA CYS A 20 13.54 -2.13 10.22
C CYS A 20 12.67 -3.36 10.49
N ILE A 21 12.46 -3.72 11.77
CA ILE A 21 11.58 -4.82 12.16
C ILE A 21 10.14 -4.56 11.72
N GLU A 22 9.62 -3.35 11.92
CA GLU A 22 8.28 -2.97 11.47
C GLU A 22 8.11 -3.04 9.95
N ASN A 23 9.12 -2.61 9.20
CA ASN A 23 9.12 -2.71 7.74
C ASN A 23 9.08 -4.17 7.27
N ASN A 24 9.87 -5.05 7.89
CA ASN A 24 9.86 -6.47 7.59
C ASN A 24 8.49 -7.10 7.89
N ARG A 25 7.87 -6.73 9.02
CA ARG A 25 6.51 -7.17 9.36
C ARG A 25 5.48 -6.71 8.32
N ASN A 26 5.57 -5.47 7.86
CA ASN A 26 4.65 -4.92 6.87
C ASN A 26 4.79 -5.59 5.50
N ILE A 27 6.01 -5.96 5.08
CA ILE A 27 6.22 -6.73 3.85
C ILE A 27 5.69 -8.17 3.99
N GLY A 28 5.78 -8.76 5.20
CA GLY A 28 5.33 -10.13 5.49
C GLY A 28 3.82 -10.39 5.30
N PHE A 29 3.00 -9.35 5.08
CA PHE A 29 1.55 -9.48 4.87
C PHE A 29 1.13 -10.15 3.55
N VAL A 30 2.05 -10.73 2.77
CA VAL A 30 1.75 -11.53 1.55
C VAL A 30 0.69 -12.60 1.79
N VAL A 31 0.65 -13.21 2.99
CA VAL A 31 -0.33 -14.24 3.37
C VAL A 31 -1.77 -13.74 3.30
N GLN A 32 -2.02 -12.43 3.46
CA GLN A 32 -3.38 -11.88 3.39
C GLN A 32 -4.02 -12.05 2.01
N SER A 33 -3.22 -12.12 0.93
CA SER A 33 -3.74 -12.35 -0.41
C SER A 33 -4.37 -13.74 -0.57
N VAL A 34 -3.79 -14.76 0.09
CA VAL A 34 -4.33 -16.12 0.12
C VAL A 34 -5.67 -16.16 0.86
N SER A 35 -5.81 -15.41 1.96
CA SER A 35 -7.08 -15.32 2.71
C SER A 35 -8.22 -14.74 1.86
N VAL A 36 -7.94 -13.78 0.99
CA VAL A 36 -8.94 -13.22 0.06
C VAL A 36 -9.42 -14.27 -0.93
N ILE A 37 -8.50 -15.03 -1.51
CA ILE A 37 -8.81 -16.10 -2.45
C ILE A 37 -9.69 -17.16 -1.76
N ILE A 38 -9.25 -17.65 -0.59
CA ILE A 38 -10.01 -18.64 0.19
C ILE A 38 -11.39 -18.09 0.56
N GLY A 39 -11.47 -16.84 1.00
CA GLY A 39 -12.73 -16.19 1.34
C GLY A 39 -13.69 -16.10 0.15
N ALA A 40 -13.19 -15.74 -1.03
CA ALA A 40 -13.99 -15.69 -2.25
C ALA A 40 -14.53 -17.07 -2.65
N PHE A 41 -13.69 -18.11 -2.64
CA PHE A 41 -14.13 -19.48 -2.91
C PHE A 41 -15.15 -20.00 -1.90
N ALA A 42 -14.96 -19.70 -0.61
CA ALA A 42 -15.90 -20.09 0.44
C ALA A 42 -17.29 -19.47 0.20
N ILE A 43 -17.35 -18.17 -0.13
CA ILE A 43 -18.61 -17.48 -0.42
C ILE A 43 -19.29 -18.05 -1.68
N LEU A 44 -18.52 -18.34 -2.73
CA LEU A 44 -19.07 -18.97 -3.95
C LEU A 44 -19.63 -20.36 -3.65
N SER A 45 -18.98 -21.17 -2.81
CA SER A 45 -19.49 -22.48 -2.40
C SER A 45 -20.82 -22.38 -1.64
N LEU A 46 -21.02 -21.34 -0.84
CA LEU A 46 -22.33 -21.09 -0.19
C LEU A 46 -23.43 -20.75 -1.20
N THR A 47 -23.05 -20.08 -2.31
CA THR A 47 -23.98 -19.75 -3.39
C THR A 47 -24.41 -21.00 -4.16
N GLU A 48 -23.47 -21.89 -4.46
CA GLU A 48 -23.75 -23.18 -5.12
C GLU A 48 -24.71 -24.05 -4.29
N LYS A 49 -24.53 -24.04 -2.96
CA LYS A 49 -25.41 -24.74 -2.01
C LYS A 49 -26.75 -24.02 -1.78
N LYS A 50 -27.01 -22.91 -2.48
CA LYS A 50 -28.22 -22.08 -2.35
C LYS A 50 -28.47 -21.59 -0.91
N ILE A 51 -27.40 -21.42 -0.13
CA ILE A 51 -27.48 -20.87 1.23
C ILE A 51 -27.59 -19.34 1.17
N ILE A 52 -26.91 -18.72 0.21
CA ILE A 52 -26.96 -17.28 -0.05
C ILE A 52 -27.19 -17.01 -1.53
N ASP A 53 -27.83 -15.89 -1.84
CA ASP A 53 -28.03 -15.45 -3.21
C ASP A 53 -26.75 -14.88 -3.83
N MET A 54 -26.64 -15.01 -5.16
CA MET A 54 -25.50 -14.53 -5.93
C MET A 54 -25.25 -13.02 -5.76
N ASP A 55 -26.33 -12.24 -5.57
CA ASP A 55 -26.26 -10.80 -5.39
C ASP A 55 -25.54 -10.46 -4.05
N ILE A 56 -25.88 -11.19 -2.97
CA ILE A 56 -25.24 -11.08 -1.64
C ILE A 56 -23.79 -11.56 -1.69
N ALA A 57 -23.56 -12.71 -2.33
CA ALA A 57 -22.22 -13.27 -2.50
C ALA A 57 -21.27 -12.28 -3.19
N SER A 58 -21.74 -11.64 -4.27
CA SER A 58 -20.97 -10.63 -5.01
C SER A 58 -20.59 -9.45 -4.12
N ILE A 59 -21.54 -8.92 -3.33
CA ILE A 59 -21.30 -7.83 -2.37
C ILE A 59 -20.22 -8.22 -1.37
N LEU A 60 -20.31 -9.40 -0.76
CA LEU A 60 -19.35 -9.85 0.24
C LEU A 60 -17.95 -9.99 -0.35
N ILE A 61 -17.82 -10.55 -1.55
CA ILE A 61 -16.51 -10.70 -2.20
C ILE A 61 -15.92 -9.33 -2.54
N ILE A 62 -16.72 -8.39 -3.05
CA ILE A 62 -16.29 -7.01 -3.32
C ILE A 62 -15.80 -6.33 -2.04
N LEU A 63 -16.51 -6.50 -0.92
CA LEU A 63 -16.12 -5.94 0.38
C LEU A 63 -14.80 -6.54 0.88
N ILE A 64 -14.60 -7.86 0.76
CA ILE A 64 -13.34 -8.53 1.13
C ILE A 64 -12.19 -8.02 0.25
N CYS A 65 -12.39 -7.92 -1.06
CA CYS A 65 -11.39 -7.38 -1.97
C CYS A 65 -11.05 -5.93 -1.61
N THR A 66 -12.06 -5.11 -1.32
CA THR A 66 -11.86 -3.71 -0.93
C THR A 66 -11.10 -3.58 0.38
N TRP A 67 -11.42 -4.42 1.38
CA TRP A 67 -10.70 -4.48 2.65
C TRP A 67 -9.23 -4.85 2.45
N PHE A 68 -8.95 -5.84 1.60
CA PHE A 68 -7.60 -6.22 1.25
C PHE A 68 -6.82 -5.10 0.54
N LEU A 69 -7.42 -4.46 -0.47
CA LEU A 69 -6.80 -3.32 -1.15
C LEU A 69 -6.51 -2.16 -0.18
N ARG A 70 -7.42 -1.95 0.78
CA ARG A 70 -7.25 -0.96 1.85
C ARG A 70 -6.04 -1.26 2.72
N LEU A 71 -5.85 -2.52 3.12
CA LEU A 71 -4.70 -2.95 3.91
C LEU A 71 -3.39 -2.73 3.15
N ILE A 72 -3.34 -3.03 1.86
CA ILE A 72 -2.15 -2.78 1.03
C ILE A 72 -1.80 -1.29 0.99
N LEU A 73 -2.80 -0.42 0.77
CA LEU A 73 -2.60 1.03 0.75
C LEU A 73 -2.04 1.52 2.10
N ASP A 74 -2.58 1.04 3.21
CA ASP A 74 -2.08 1.38 4.55
C ASP A 74 -0.66 0.89 4.79
N SER A 75 -0.38 -0.38 4.53
CA SER A 75 0.96 -0.96 4.64
C SER A 75 1.99 -0.23 3.79
N ASN A 76 1.60 0.23 2.59
CA ASN A 76 2.47 1.03 1.73
C ASN A 76 2.83 2.39 2.35
N TYR A 77 1.84 3.09 2.92
CA TYR A 77 2.07 4.35 3.61
C TYR A 77 3.01 4.17 4.82
N TRP A 78 2.74 3.19 5.68
CA TRP A 78 3.58 2.92 6.85
C TRP A 78 5.00 2.56 6.46
N TYR A 79 5.16 1.72 5.43
CA TYR A 79 6.46 1.35 4.90
C TYR A 79 7.27 2.57 4.42
N ASN A 80 6.69 3.41 3.56
CA ASN A 80 7.39 4.59 3.03
C ASN A 80 7.72 5.60 4.14
N ARG A 81 6.82 5.82 5.10
CA ARG A 81 7.06 6.69 6.25
C ARG A 81 8.21 6.17 7.12
N ASN A 82 8.23 4.87 7.41
CA ASN A 82 9.29 4.26 8.21
C ASN A 82 10.63 4.32 7.48
N LEU A 83 10.64 4.11 6.16
CA LEU A 83 11.85 4.30 5.35
C LEU A 83 12.36 5.74 5.41
N ALA A 84 11.49 6.74 5.37
CA ALA A 84 11.90 8.13 5.48
C ALA A 84 12.49 8.47 6.87
N MET A 85 11.93 7.91 7.95
CA MET A 85 12.52 8.03 9.29
C MET A 85 13.90 7.35 9.38
N ILE A 86 14.03 6.15 8.79
CA ILE A 86 15.31 5.44 8.68
C ILE A 86 16.35 6.32 7.98
N SER A 87 16.02 6.90 6.82
CA SER A 87 16.91 7.81 6.10
C SER A 87 17.26 9.08 6.89
N ASN A 88 16.36 9.58 7.74
CA ASN A 88 16.66 10.68 8.65
C ASN A 88 17.68 10.29 9.72
N ILE A 89 17.55 9.08 10.28
CA ILE A 89 18.50 8.55 11.27
C ILE A 89 19.84 8.28 10.60
N GLU A 90 19.88 7.65 9.43
CA GLU A 90 21.10 7.38 8.66
C GLU A 90 21.92 8.65 8.43
N ARG A 91 21.27 9.78 8.12
CA ARG A 91 21.94 11.09 7.94
C ARG A 91 22.60 11.66 9.20
N GLU A 92 22.24 11.17 10.40
CA GLU A 92 22.91 11.54 11.65
C GLU A 92 24.23 10.79 11.85
N PHE A 93 24.42 9.64 11.19
CA PHE A 93 25.55 8.73 11.44
C PHE A 93 26.48 8.54 10.25
N LEU A 94 25.94 8.49 9.03
CA LEU A 94 26.69 8.16 7.82
C LEU A 94 27.43 9.37 7.26
N LEU A 95 28.66 9.13 6.83
CA LEU A 95 29.46 10.05 6.02
C LEU A 95 29.07 9.92 4.55
N SER A 96 29.45 10.91 3.73
CA SER A 96 29.19 10.88 2.28
C SER A 96 29.87 9.69 1.59
N SER A 97 31.08 9.34 2.04
CA SER A 97 31.82 8.17 1.55
C SER A 97 31.03 6.87 1.77
N ASP A 98 30.34 6.76 2.90
CA ASP A 98 29.59 5.56 3.27
C ASP A 98 28.43 5.28 2.32
N LEU A 99 27.88 6.30 1.66
CA LEU A 99 26.84 6.14 0.64
C LEU A 99 27.38 5.39 -0.57
N LYS A 100 28.65 5.60 -0.92
CA LYS A 100 29.31 4.88 -2.01
C LYS A 100 29.85 3.53 -1.55
N ASP A 101 30.43 3.49 -0.36
CA ASP A 101 31.18 2.34 0.13
C ASP A 101 30.27 1.24 0.70
N ILE A 102 29.10 1.59 1.25
CA ILE A 102 28.14 0.62 1.80
C ILE A 102 26.98 0.38 0.84
N HIS A 103 26.14 1.40 0.61
CA HIS A 103 25.02 1.29 -0.33
C HIS A 103 24.46 2.66 -0.74
N TYR A 104 24.38 2.90 -2.05
CA TYR A 104 23.92 4.17 -2.63
C TYR A 104 22.45 4.52 -2.37
N TYR A 105 21.68 3.68 -1.66
CA TYR A 105 20.29 3.94 -1.30
C TYR A 105 20.12 4.54 0.10
N PHE A 106 21.18 4.54 0.91
CA PHE A 106 21.13 5.15 2.23
C PHE A 106 21.01 6.66 2.17
N ALA A 107 20.54 7.25 3.27
CA ALA A 107 20.37 8.68 3.49
C ALA A 107 19.38 9.41 2.56
N LYS A 108 18.82 8.74 1.55
CA LYS A 108 17.82 9.31 0.65
C LYS A 108 16.44 8.65 0.85
N PRO A 109 15.44 9.39 1.36
CA PRO A 109 14.09 8.88 1.38
C PRO A 109 13.57 8.76 -0.06
N ARG A 110 12.60 7.86 -0.29
CA ARG A 110 11.88 7.83 -1.56
C ARG A 110 11.12 9.15 -1.74
N ALA A 111 11.31 9.79 -2.90
CA ALA A 111 10.74 11.10 -3.20
C ALA A 111 9.20 11.11 -3.13
N ALA A 112 8.58 9.99 -3.52
CA ALA A 112 7.14 9.81 -3.48
C ALA A 112 6.72 8.68 -2.53
N ASN A 113 5.44 8.70 -2.12
CA ASN A 113 4.74 7.55 -1.52
C ASN A 113 4.53 6.43 -2.56
N SER A 114 5.61 6.03 -3.24
CA SER A 114 5.61 5.09 -4.35
C SER A 114 5.27 3.69 -3.83
N MET A 115 4.46 2.97 -4.59
CA MET A 115 4.07 1.62 -4.20
C MET A 115 5.15 0.59 -4.53
N LEU A 116 5.47 -0.28 -3.57
CA LEU A 116 6.32 -1.45 -3.78
C LEU A 116 5.75 -2.37 -4.87
N THR A 117 6.63 -2.98 -5.68
CA THR A 117 6.24 -3.88 -6.78
C THR A 117 5.34 -5.03 -6.32
N ASN A 118 5.67 -5.67 -5.19
CA ASN A 118 4.86 -6.75 -4.64
C ASN A 118 3.46 -6.28 -4.22
N TYR A 119 3.34 -5.06 -3.68
CA TYR A 119 2.02 -4.47 -3.39
C TYR A 119 1.23 -4.16 -4.65
N ARG A 120 1.88 -3.71 -5.73
CA ARG A 120 1.21 -3.53 -7.04
C ARG A 120 0.65 -4.85 -7.55
N ALA A 121 1.42 -5.93 -7.49
CA ALA A 121 0.95 -7.27 -7.88
C ALA A 121 -0.27 -7.71 -7.05
N GLN A 122 -0.26 -7.44 -5.74
CA GLN A 122 -1.40 -7.73 -4.87
C GLN A 122 -2.63 -6.87 -5.20
N ILE A 123 -2.46 -5.59 -5.55
CA ILE A 123 -3.57 -4.76 -6.04
C ILE A 123 -4.17 -5.34 -7.32
N TRP A 124 -3.34 -5.78 -8.26
CA TRP A 124 -3.80 -6.44 -9.48
C TRP A 124 -4.59 -7.70 -9.18
N LEU A 125 -4.12 -8.54 -8.26
CA LEU A 125 -4.83 -9.74 -7.83
C LEU A 125 -6.20 -9.41 -7.23
N GLY A 126 -6.25 -8.53 -6.23
CA GLY A 126 -7.51 -8.16 -5.56
C GLY A 126 -8.51 -7.48 -6.51
N SER A 127 -8.04 -6.61 -7.39
CA SER A 127 -8.89 -5.95 -8.40
C SER A 127 -9.35 -6.94 -9.46
N GLY A 128 -8.49 -7.87 -9.89
CA GLY A 128 -8.82 -8.91 -10.86
C GLY A 128 -9.94 -9.83 -10.36
N ILE A 129 -9.87 -10.28 -9.10
CA ILE A 129 -10.93 -11.07 -8.47
C ILE A 129 -12.26 -10.29 -8.48
N ALA A 130 -12.24 -9.03 -8.03
CA ALA A 130 -13.46 -8.21 -8.01
C ALA A 130 -14.07 -8.01 -9.42
N ILE A 131 -13.23 -7.77 -10.44
CA ILE A 131 -13.66 -7.63 -11.83
C ILE A 131 -14.29 -8.94 -12.35
N ILE A 132 -13.66 -10.08 -12.10
CA ILE A 132 -14.18 -11.39 -12.51
C ILE A 132 -15.57 -11.64 -11.90
N ILE A 133 -15.74 -11.37 -10.60
CA ILE A 133 -17.02 -11.55 -9.92
C ILE A 133 -18.08 -10.59 -10.45
N LEU A 134 -17.74 -9.31 -10.65
CA LEU A 134 -18.66 -8.33 -11.23
C LEU A 134 -19.08 -8.67 -12.66
N LEU A 135 -18.15 -9.16 -13.47
CA LEU A 135 -18.43 -9.62 -14.83
C LEU A 135 -19.33 -10.85 -14.81
N TYR A 136 -19.02 -11.84 -13.98
CA TYR A 136 -19.85 -13.03 -13.84
C TYR A 136 -21.26 -12.70 -13.35
N HIS A 137 -21.39 -11.83 -12.33
CA HIS A 137 -22.67 -11.32 -11.86
C HIS A 137 -23.42 -10.56 -12.98
N PHE A 138 -22.73 -9.72 -13.75
CA PHE A 138 -23.33 -9.00 -14.87
C PHE A 138 -23.90 -9.95 -15.92
N LEU A 139 -23.11 -10.93 -16.36
CA LEU A 139 -23.49 -11.88 -17.40
C LEU A 139 -24.65 -12.79 -16.98
N THR A 140 -24.74 -13.15 -15.71
CA THR A 140 -25.75 -14.11 -15.21
C THR A 140 -27.01 -13.46 -14.69
N ARG A 141 -26.93 -12.24 -14.10
CA ARG A 141 -28.06 -11.58 -13.44
C ARG A 141 -28.57 -10.35 -14.21
N VAL A 142 -27.67 -9.54 -14.75
CA VAL A 142 -28.02 -8.25 -15.37
C VAL A 142 -28.34 -8.41 -16.84
N LEU A 143 -27.42 -9.01 -17.62
CA LEU A 143 -27.54 -9.15 -19.06
C LEU A 143 -28.85 -9.83 -19.52
N PRO A 144 -29.31 -10.93 -18.90
CA PRO A 144 -30.58 -11.55 -19.27
C PRO A 144 -31.79 -10.65 -18.97
N GLY A 145 -31.70 -9.79 -17.95
CA GLY A 145 -32.78 -8.89 -17.55
C GLY A 145 -32.95 -7.66 -18.44
N ILE A 146 -32.01 -7.37 -19.35
CA ILE A 146 -32.08 -6.19 -20.23
C ILE A 146 -33.23 -6.31 -21.23
N ASN A 147 -33.59 -7.53 -21.63
CA ASN A 147 -34.67 -7.78 -22.60
C ASN A 147 -36.03 -8.04 -21.94
N GLU A 148 -36.09 -8.08 -20.60
CA GLU A 148 -37.31 -8.34 -19.86
C GLU A 148 -38.17 -7.07 -19.71
N PRO A 149 -39.51 -7.20 -19.60
CA PRO A 149 -40.38 -6.06 -19.31
C PRO A 149 -39.99 -5.34 -18.01
N TRP A 150 -40.20 -4.03 -17.95
CA TRP A 150 -39.91 -3.20 -16.77
C TRP A 150 -40.57 -3.68 -15.47
N SER A 151 -41.68 -4.43 -15.55
CA SER A 151 -42.32 -5.06 -14.39
C SER A 151 -41.42 -6.09 -13.69
N ASN A 152 -40.41 -6.63 -14.38
CA ASN A 152 -39.46 -7.61 -13.86
C ASN A 152 -38.17 -6.96 -13.34
N PHE A 153 -38.15 -5.63 -13.16
CA PHE A 153 -36.98 -4.93 -12.66
C PHE A 153 -36.74 -5.21 -11.17
N GLU A 154 -35.64 -5.89 -10.87
CA GLU A 154 -35.20 -6.18 -9.50
C GLU A 154 -34.08 -5.23 -9.08
N ILE A 155 -34.38 -4.30 -8.16
CA ILE A 155 -33.40 -3.34 -7.60
C ILE A 155 -32.17 -4.05 -7.01
N GLN A 156 -32.34 -5.26 -6.48
CA GLN A 156 -31.26 -6.06 -5.88
C GLN A 156 -30.09 -6.30 -6.85
N ARG A 157 -30.36 -6.42 -8.16
CA ARG A 157 -29.32 -6.61 -9.19
C ARG A 157 -28.38 -5.41 -9.33
N CYS A 158 -28.79 -4.22 -8.90
CA CYS A 158 -27.97 -3.02 -8.94
C CYS A 158 -27.05 -2.87 -7.71
N VAL A 159 -27.35 -3.55 -6.61
CA VAL A 159 -26.67 -3.33 -5.32
C VAL A 159 -25.17 -3.62 -5.38
N PRO A 160 -24.67 -4.71 -5.99
CA PRO A 160 -23.23 -4.97 -6.07
C PRO A 160 -22.44 -3.85 -6.77
N TYR A 161 -23.04 -3.20 -7.78
CA TYR A 161 -22.42 -2.09 -8.51
C TYR A 161 -22.41 -0.80 -7.71
N ILE A 162 -23.48 -0.51 -6.98
CA ILE A 162 -23.52 0.63 -6.05
C ILE A 162 -22.46 0.46 -4.96
N VAL A 163 -22.38 -0.74 -4.36
CA VAL A 163 -21.35 -1.07 -3.37
C VAL A 163 -19.95 -0.93 -3.97
N THR A 164 -19.73 -1.40 -5.20
CA THR A 164 -18.45 -1.24 -5.91
C THR A 164 -18.06 0.23 -6.06
N LEU A 165 -19.01 1.08 -6.47
CA LEU A 165 -18.77 2.51 -6.62
C LEU A 165 -18.36 3.15 -5.29
N VAL A 166 -19.09 2.83 -4.21
CA VAL A 166 -18.76 3.30 -2.84
C VAL A 166 -17.35 2.83 -2.44
N CYS A 167 -17.03 1.56 -2.65
CA CYS A 167 -15.72 0.99 -2.37
C CYS A 167 -14.60 1.71 -3.13
N ILE A 168 -14.74 1.92 -4.43
CA ILE A 168 -13.79 2.68 -5.25
C ILE A 168 -13.61 4.10 -4.70
N CYS A 169 -14.70 4.82 -4.42
CA CYS A 169 -14.62 6.15 -3.83
C CYS A 169 -13.87 6.16 -2.49
N THR A 170 -14.07 5.15 -1.64
CA THR A 170 -13.38 5.06 -0.35
C THR A 170 -11.88 4.79 -0.50
N LEU A 171 -11.49 3.90 -1.42
CA LEU A 171 -10.09 3.61 -1.72
C LEU A 171 -9.37 4.84 -2.27
N LEU A 172 -9.99 5.57 -3.21
CA LEU A 172 -9.43 6.81 -3.77
C LEU A 172 -9.27 7.90 -2.71
N LYS A 173 -10.27 8.08 -1.82
CA LYS A 173 -10.18 9.03 -0.70
C LYS A 173 -9.03 8.66 0.25
N MET A 174 -8.86 7.38 0.56
CA MET A 174 -7.78 6.90 1.43
C MET A 174 -6.40 7.10 0.80
N GLN A 175 -6.24 6.78 -0.48
CA GLN A 175 -4.98 6.99 -1.20
C GLN A 175 -4.57 8.46 -1.20
N LYS A 176 -5.51 9.37 -1.47
CA LYS A 176 -5.28 10.83 -1.40
C LYS A 176 -4.88 11.26 0.03
N LYS A 177 -5.56 10.76 1.05
CA LYS A 177 -5.27 11.07 2.46
C LYS A 177 -3.86 10.61 2.85
N GLN A 178 -3.46 9.40 2.44
CA GLN A 178 -2.12 8.86 2.75
C GLN A 178 -1.01 9.62 2.02
N LYS A 179 -1.22 9.96 0.74
CA LYS A 179 -0.28 10.80 -0.01
C LYS A 179 -0.07 12.14 0.70
N LYS A 180 -1.15 12.83 1.07
CA LYS A 180 -1.08 14.10 1.81
C LYS A 180 -0.34 13.94 3.15
N LYS A 181 -0.64 12.90 3.93
CA LYS A 181 0.07 12.62 5.19
C LYS A 181 1.57 12.38 5.00
N TYR A 182 1.96 11.73 3.91
CA TYR A 182 3.37 11.48 3.60
C TYR A 182 4.07 12.78 3.18
N GLU A 183 3.45 13.58 2.31
CA GLU A 183 3.97 14.90 1.92
C GLU A 183 4.12 15.83 3.13
N GLU A 184 3.13 15.84 4.02
CA GLU A 184 3.19 16.56 5.30
C GLU A 184 4.35 16.05 6.17
N PHE A 185 4.52 14.75 6.30
CA PHE A 185 5.64 14.17 7.06
C PHE A 185 7.00 14.61 6.50
N ILE A 186 7.22 14.51 5.19
CA ILE A 186 8.49 14.88 4.55
C ILE A 186 8.76 16.38 4.69
N SER A 187 7.74 17.23 4.58
CA SER A 187 7.89 18.69 4.74
C SER A 187 8.15 19.13 6.18
N GLN A 188 7.52 18.47 7.16
CA GLN A 188 7.69 18.80 8.59
C GLN A 188 8.91 18.12 9.23
N SER A 189 9.38 17.01 8.66
CA SER A 189 10.52 16.25 9.17
C SER A 189 11.51 15.92 8.05
N PRO A 190 12.10 16.94 7.40
CA PRO A 190 13.00 16.75 6.25
C PRO A 190 14.32 16.06 6.62
N GLY A 191 14.61 15.91 7.93
CA GLY A 191 15.89 15.44 8.46
C GLY A 191 16.98 16.50 8.35
N LYS A 192 18.20 16.17 8.77
CA LYS A 192 19.36 17.02 8.47
C LYS A 192 19.56 17.08 6.97
N GLN A 193 19.55 18.29 6.41
CA GLN A 193 20.18 18.51 5.12
C GLN A 193 21.67 18.37 5.38
N GLN A 194 22.28 17.27 4.94
CA GLN A 194 23.72 17.15 4.99
C GLN A 194 24.29 18.25 4.10
N ASP A 195 24.80 19.32 4.73
CA ASP A 195 25.55 20.35 4.03
C ASP A 195 26.91 19.74 3.69
N PHE A 196 26.98 19.03 2.57
CA PHE A 196 28.16 18.33 2.06
C PHE A 196 29.31 19.26 1.64
N ARG A 197 29.39 20.45 2.26
CA ARG A 197 30.32 21.53 1.93
C ARG A 197 31.64 21.46 2.68
N GLY A 198 31.82 20.48 3.56
CA GLY A 198 33.11 20.15 4.16
C GLY A 198 33.76 18.96 3.45
N ASN A 199 34.39 19.22 2.29
CA ASN A 199 35.13 18.29 1.43
C ASN A 199 34.28 17.33 0.55
N ASP A 200 34.13 17.74 -0.71
CA ASP A 200 34.17 16.94 -1.95
C ASP A 200 33.29 15.69 -2.11
N PHE A 201 32.00 15.76 -1.75
CA PHE A 201 31.07 14.79 -2.31
C PHE A 201 29.74 15.42 -2.72
N ASP A 202 29.62 15.70 -4.01
CA ASP A 202 28.38 16.12 -4.62
C ASP A 202 27.49 14.89 -4.85
N ILE A 203 26.45 14.75 -4.03
CA ILE A 203 25.39 13.73 -4.18
C ILE A 203 24.70 13.77 -5.56
N SER A 204 24.80 14.87 -6.31
CA SER A 204 24.35 14.91 -7.72
C SER A 204 25.10 13.91 -8.61
N GLN A 205 26.30 13.47 -8.20
CA GLN A 205 27.10 12.47 -8.89
C GLN A 205 26.67 11.03 -8.59
N ILE A 206 25.86 10.80 -7.54
CA ILE A 206 25.29 9.47 -7.30
C ILE A 206 24.14 9.26 -8.27
N ASN A 207 24.40 8.48 -9.32
CA ASN A 207 23.35 8.01 -10.21
C ASN A 207 22.53 6.92 -9.49
N TYR A 208 21.39 7.32 -8.94
CA TYR A 208 20.45 6.37 -8.34
C TYR A 208 19.87 5.48 -9.44
N GLY A 209 20.11 4.17 -9.34
CA GLY A 209 19.61 3.20 -10.32
C GLY A 209 18.08 3.14 -10.40
N ALA A 210 17.57 2.39 -11.39
CA ALA A 210 16.14 2.27 -11.71
C ALA A 210 15.23 1.79 -10.55
N GLY A 211 15.81 1.28 -9.46
CA GLY A 211 15.08 0.89 -8.26
C GLY A 211 14.77 2.06 -7.31
N HIS A 212 15.39 3.23 -7.50
CA HIS A 212 14.99 4.45 -6.80
C HIS A 212 13.84 5.09 -7.58
N PRO A 213 12.70 5.40 -6.96
CA PRO A 213 11.76 6.34 -7.56
C PRO A 213 12.46 7.69 -7.64
N VAL A 214 12.95 8.02 -8.83
CA VAL A 214 13.29 9.38 -9.24
C VAL A 214 11.96 10.01 -9.65
N ASP A 215 11.58 11.06 -8.92
CA ASP A 215 10.44 11.98 -9.09
C ASP A 215 9.20 11.48 -9.86
#